data_AF-A0A935EKG8-F1
#
_entry.id   AF-A0A935EKG8-F1
#
_cell.length_a   1.000
_cell.length_b   1.000
_cell.length_c   1.000
_cell.angle_alpha   90.00
_cell.angle_beta   90.00
_cell.angle_gamma   90.00
#
_symmetry.space_group_name_H-M   'P 1'
#
loop_
_entity.id
_entity.type
_entity.pdbx_description
1 polymer ?
#
loop_
_entity_poly.entity_id
_entity_poly.type
_entity_poly.pdbx_seq_one_letter_code
_entity_poly.pdbx_strand_id
1 'polypeptide(L)'
;MRNLRAAIRMVLFVTSTLGIYGVWFVLRIFIPNKIYWRQVIFAAWTSAFTRISKMTIEVVGSPPNPPFFLVTNHLSYTDMAAIRAVVKGVFVAKAEVETWPLAGESAATWARSSSTAKPPRHSACR
;
A
#
# COMPACT_ATOMS: atom_id res chain seq x y z
N MET A 1 -31.50 -8.60 -5.57
CA MET A 1 -30.40 -9.41 -4.98
C MET A 1 -28.98 -8.88 -5.27
N ARG A 2 -28.64 -8.41 -6.48
CA ARG A 2 -27.30 -7.88 -6.82
C ARG A 2 -26.88 -6.68 -5.95
N ASN A 3 -27.79 -5.72 -5.76
CA ASN A 3 -27.53 -4.51 -4.98
C ASN A 3 -27.32 -4.80 -3.49
N LEU A 4 -28.02 -5.80 -2.94
CA LEU A 4 -27.85 -6.22 -1.54
C LEU A 4 -26.45 -6.80 -1.30
N ARG A 5 -25.95 -7.63 -2.23
CA ARG A 5 -24.57 -8.17 -2.15
C ARG A 5 -23.53 -7.07 -2.26
N ALA A 6 -23.75 -6.07 -3.13
CA ALA A 6 -22.86 -4.91 -3.25
C ALA A 6 -22.87 -4.06 -1.96
N ALA A 7 -24.05 -3.81 -1.39
CA ALA A 7 -24.19 -3.08 -0.13
C ALA A 7 -23.48 -3.79 1.03
N ILE A 8 -23.66 -5.11 1.18
CA ILE A 8 -22.95 -5.90 2.21
C ILE A 8 -21.43 -5.76 2.04
N ARG A 9 -20.92 -5.89 0.82
CA ARG A 9 -19.48 -5.74 0.55
C ARG A 9 -18.99 -4.32 0.85
N MET A 10 -19.78 -3.31 0.52
CA MET A 10 -19.46 -1.92 0.84
C MET A 10 -19.38 -1.70 2.35
N VAL A 11 -20.35 -2.23 3.11
CA VAL A 11 -20.32 -2.18 4.58
C VAL A 11 -19.09 -2.89 5.13
N LEU A 12 -18.78 -4.11 4.66
CA LEU A 12 -17.58 -4.85 5.07
C LEU A 12 -16.28 -4.10 4.73
N PHE A 13 -16.24 -3.45 3.57
CA PHE A 13 -15.07 -2.67 3.15
C PHE A 13 -14.88 -1.43 4.04
N VAL A 14 -15.95 -0.70 4.34
CA VAL A 14 -15.90 0.47 5.21
C VAL A 14 -15.50 0.05 6.63
N THR A 15 -16.14 -0.98 7.20
CA THR A 15 -15.83 -1.43 8.57
C THR A 15 -14.41 -1.96 8.70
N SER A 16 -13.94 -2.77 7.73
CA SER A 16 -12.55 -3.25 7.73
C SER A 16 -11.53 -2.12 7.57
N THR A 17 -11.81 -1.15 6.69
CA THR A 17 -10.93 0.03 6.50
C THR A 17 -10.85 0.84 7.79
N LEU A 18 -12.00 1.19 8.39
CA LEU A 18 -12.03 1.94 9.64
C LEU A 18 -11.35 1.19 10.79
N GLY A 19 -11.60 -0.13 10.91
CA GLY A 19 -10.97 -0.96 11.95
C GLY A 19 -9.45 -1.01 11.82
N ILE A 20 -8.94 -1.26 10.61
CA ILE A 20 -7.49 -1.36 10.36
C ILE A 20 -6.80 0.00 10.56
N TYR A 21 -7.40 1.09 10.06
CA TYR A 21 -6.86 2.45 10.28
C TYR A 21 -6.96 2.89 11.74
N GLY A 22 -8.02 2.50 12.45
CA GLY A 22 -8.16 2.74 13.90
C GLY A 22 -7.06 2.05 14.70
N VAL A 23 -6.77 0.78 14.40
CA VAL A 23 -5.64 0.05 14.99
C VAL A 23 -4.32 0.76 14.69
N TRP A 24 -4.08 1.19 13.44
CA TRP A 24 -2.88 1.95 13.10
C TRP A 24 -2.78 3.27 13.87
N PHE A 25 -3.89 4.01 13.99
CA PHE A 25 -3.93 5.30 14.69
C PHE A 25 -3.60 5.18 16.18
N VAL A 26 -3.99 4.09 16.83
CA VAL A 26 -3.63 3.80 18.22
C VAL A 26 -2.19 3.32 18.32
N LEU A 27 -1.80 2.35 17.49
CA LEU A 27 -0.47 1.73 17.55
C LEU A 27 0.68 2.70 17.18
N ARG A 28 0.42 3.74 16.36
CA ARG A 28 1.46 4.72 15.96
C ARG A 28 2.06 5.50 17.14
N ILE A 29 1.36 5.54 18.29
CA ILE A 29 1.80 6.23 19.50
C ILE A 29 2.82 5.39 20.27
N PHE A 30 2.62 4.07 20.32
CA PHE A 30 3.39 3.16 21.17
C PHE A 30 4.55 2.46 20.46
N ILE A 31 4.49 2.38 19.13
CA ILE A 31 5.42 1.55 18.37
C ILE A 31 6.56 2.39 17.74
N PRO A 32 7.84 2.07 18.03
CA PRO A 32 8.98 2.85 17.54
C PRO A 32 9.26 2.63 16.03
N ASN A 33 9.08 1.41 15.50
CA ASN A 33 9.35 1.12 14.08
C ASN A 33 8.15 1.43 13.17
N LYS A 34 7.92 2.72 12.93
CA LYS A 34 6.78 3.21 12.15
C LYS A 34 6.73 2.70 10.70
N ILE A 35 7.88 2.35 10.10
CA ILE A 35 7.97 1.90 8.70
C ILE A 35 7.49 0.45 8.57
N TYR A 36 8.01 -0.46 9.39
CA TYR A 36 7.63 -1.88 9.35
C TYR A 36 6.14 -2.05 9.63
N TRP A 37 5.63 -1.40 10.68
CA TRP A 37 4.23 -1.54 11.06
C TRP A 37 3.27 -0.93 10.03
N ARG A 38 3.67 0.14 9.34
CA ARG A 38 2.91 0.64 8.18
C ARG A 38 2.83 -0.40 7.05
N GLN A 39 3.90 -1.14 6.78
CA GLN A 39 3.88 -2.21 5.78
C GLN A 39 2.95 -3.37 6.18
N VAL A 40 2.90 -3.68 7.47
CA VAL A 40 1.97 -4.69 8.03
C VAL A 40 0.52 -4.23 7.89
N ILE A 41 0.20 -3.01 8.34
CA ILE A 41 -1.14 -2.44 8.23
C ILE A 41 -1.58 -2.33 6.76
N PHE A 42 -0.68 -1.86 5.88
CA PHE A 42 -0.97 -1.76 4.45
C PHE A 42 -1.22 -3.14 3.84
N ALA A 43 -0.40 -4.15 4.17
CA ALA A 43 -0.63 -5.53 3.72
C ALA A 43 -1.97 -6.11 4.23
N ALA A 44 -2.32 -5.83 5.49
CA ALA A 44 -3.58 -6.25 6.07
C ALA A 44 -4.78 -5.61 5.35
N TRP A 45 -4.71 -4.30 5.09
CA TRP A 45 -5.74 -3.58 4.36
C TRP A 45 -5.90 -4.09 2.93
N THR A 46 -4.80 -4.27 2.18
CA THR A 46 -4.87 -4.81 0.81
C THR A 46 -5.39 -6.24 0.77
N SER A 47 -5.03 -7.08 1.76
CA SER A 47 -5.56 -8.44 1.87
C SER A 47 -7.05 -8.46 2.20
N ALA A 48 -7.54 -7.53 3.04
CA ALA A 48 -8.96 -7.41 3.32
C ALA A 48 -9.72 -6.96 2.06
N PHE A 49 -9.19 -5.96 1.35
CA PHE A 49 -9.77 -5.44 0.12
C PHE A 49 -9.91 -6.52 -0.96
N THR A 50 -8.86 -7.28 -1.26
CA THR A 50 -8.90 -8.33 -2.30
C THR A 50 -9.88 -9.44 -1.95
N ARG A 51 -9.99 -9.81 -0.67
CA ARG A 51 -10.96 -10.82 -0.19
C ARG A 51 -12.40 -10.32 -0.27
N ILE A 52 -12.68 -9.09 0.17
CA ILE A 52 -14.04 -8.52 0.19
C ILE A 52 -14.55 -8.26 -1.24
N SER A 53 -13.68 -7.78 -2.12
CA SER A 53 -13.99 -7.56 -3.53
C SER A 53 -14.13 -8.87 -4.33
N LYS A 54 -13.67 -10.00 -3.76
CA LYS A 54 -13.53 -11.30 -4.45
C LYS A 54 -12.67 -11.19 -5.70
N MET A 55 -11.54 -10.50 -5.57
CA MET A 55 -10.60 -10.33 -6.66
C MET A 55 -9.88 -11.66 -6.94
N THR A 56 -9.96 -12.13 -8.18
CA THR A 56 -9.15 -13.25 -8.67
C THR A 56 -7.87 -12.66 -9.25
N ILE A 57 -6.73 -13.04 -8.68
CA ILE A 57 -5.41 -12.57 -9.12
C ILE A 57 -4.70 -13.76 -9.74
N GLU A 58 -4.43 -13.66 -11.04
CA GLU A 58 -3.59 -14.60 -11.77
C GLU A 58 -2.20 -14.00 -11.94
N VAL A 59 -1.17 -14.77 -11.59
CA VAL A 59 0.23 -14.34 -11.70
C VAL A 59 0.90 -15.23 -12.73
N VAL A 60 1.34 -14.62 -13.83
CA VAL A 60 2.12 -15.29 -14.87
C VAL A 60 3.60 -15.00 -14.64
N GLY A 61 4.39 -16.05 -14.47
CA GLY A 61 5.81 -15.95 -14.12
C GLY A 61 6.06 -15.82 -12.61
N SER A 62 7.25 -15.36 -12.24
CA SER A 62 7.67 -15.23 -10.84
C SER A 62 7.78 -13.76 -10.41
N PRO A 63 7.23 -13.37 -9.25
CA PRO A 63 7.43 -12.04 -8.70
C PRO A 63 8.92 -11.71 -8.49
N PRO A 64 9.36 -10.47 -8.73
CA PRO A 64 10.77 -10.09 -8.59
C PRO A 64 11.22 -10.08 -7.12
N ASN A 65 12.48 -10.42 -6.88
CA ASN A 65 13.12 -10.28 -5.57
C ASN A 65 13.76 -8.89 -5.41
N PRO A 66 13.77 -8.30 -4.20
CA PRO A 66 14.43 -7.01 -3.95
C PRO A 66 15.95 -7.06 -4.23
N PRO A 67 16.58 -5.94 -4.65
CA PRO A 67 15.95 -4.67 -5.02
C PRO A 67 15.41 -4.70 -6.46
N PHE A 68 14.22 -4.13 -6.67
CA PHE A 68 13.62 -4.01 -8.00
C PHE A 68 12.88 -2.67 -8.15
N PHE A 69 12.64 -2.27 -9.40
CA PHE A 69 11.72 -1.19 -9.74
C PHE A 69 10.62 -1.75 -10.64
N LEU A 70 9.40 -1.86 -10.11
CA LEU A 70 8.27 -2.42 -10.83
C LEU A 70 7.49 -1.31 -11.52
N VAL A 71 7.44 -1.37 -12.85
CA VAL A 71 6.66 -0.45 -13.68
C VAL A 71 5.47 -1.22 -14.26
N THR A 72 4.29 -0.63 -14.17
CA THR A 72 3.05 -1.21 -14.66
C THR A 72 2.18 -0.10 -15.24
N ASN A 73 1.25 -0.49 -16.11
CA ASN A 73 0.13 0.37 -16.43
C ASN A 73 -0.70 0.62 -15.16
N HIS A 74 -1.17 1.85 -14.98
CA HIS A 74 -2.06 2.24 -13.89
C HIS A 74 -3.43 2.58 -14.45
N LEU A 75 -4.36 1.63 -14.37
CA LEU A 75 -5.70 1.74 -14.93
C LEU A 75 -6.72 2.09 -13.84
N SER A 76 -6.49 1.67 -12.59
CA SER A 76 -7.45 1.86 -11.51
C SER A 76 -6.79 1.96 -10.13
N TYR A 77 -7.49 2.56 -9.18
CA TYR A 77 -7.04 2.55 -7.78
C TYR A 77 -6.94 1.14 -7.17
N THR A 78 -7.60 0.15 -7.77
CA THR A 78 -7.54 -1.24 -7.28
C THR A 78 -6.20 -1.91 -7.59
N ASP A 79 -5.43 -1.35 -8.52
CA ASP A 79 -4.10 -1.83 -8.93
C ASP A 79 -3.15 -1.89 -7.73
N MET A 80 -3.21 -0.90 -6.82
CA MET A 80 -2.36 -0.91 -5.62
C MET A 80 -2.57 -2.15 -4.77
N ALA A 81 -3.82 -2.56 -4.58
CA ALA A 81 -4.14 -3.73 -3.77
C ALA A 81 -3.78 -5.03 -4.50
N ALA A 82 -4.03 -5.09 -5.81
CA ALA A 82 -3.68 -6.24 -6.65
C ALA A 82 -2.17 -6.48 -6.67
N ILE A 83 -1.38 -5.42 -6.93
CA ILE A 83 0.07 -5.48 -6.98
C ILE A 83 0.63 -5.79 -5.61
N ARG A 84 0.13 -5.15 -4.54
CA ARG A 84 0.60 -5.41 -3.17
C ARG A 84 0.34 -6.84 -2.71
N ALA A 85 -0.72 -7.49 -3.20
CA ALA A 85 -1.01 -8.88 -2.90
C ALA A 85 0.05 -9.85 -3.45
N VAL A 86 0.76 -9.45 -4.51
CA VAL A 86 1.78 -10.27 -5.20
C VAL A 86 3.20 -9.83 -4.83
N VAL A 87 3.41 -8.51 -4.73
CA VAL A 87 4.72 -7.89 -4.62
C VAL A 87 4.82 -7.03 -3.35
N LYS A 88 5.82 -7.32 -2.52
CA LYS A 88 6.13 -6.51 -1.34
C LYS A 88 7.02 -5.34 -1.74
N GLY A 89 6.39 -4.20 -2.05
CA GLY A 89 7.09 -2.95 -2.38
C GLY A 89 6.50 -1.71 -1.72
N VAL A 90 7.14 -0.57 -2.03
CA VAL A 90 6.66 0.79 -1.75
C VAL A 90 6.18 1.41 -3.06
N PHE A 91 5.07 2.12 -3.01
CA PHE A 91 4.50 2.79 -4.18
C PHE A 91 4.96 4.24 -4.26
N VAL A 92 5.17 4.72 -5.47
CA VAL A 92 5.44 6.14 -5.74
C VAL A 92 4.11 6.89 -5.74
N ALA A 93 3.99 7.91 -4.91
CA ALA A 93 2.82 8.77 -4.84
C ALA A 93 3.17 10.18 -5.36
N LYS A 94 2.16 10.90 -5.87
CA LYS A 94 2.30 12.32 -6.22
C LYS A 94 2.60 13.15 -4.97
N ALA A 95 3.41 14.20 -5.12
CA ALA A 95 3.76 15.10 -4.02
C ALA A 95 2.53 15.74 -3.37
N GLU A 96 1.48 16.06 -4.14
CA GLU A 96 0.22 16.60 -3.64
C GLU A 96 -0.48 15.68 -2.60
N VAL A 97 -0.21 14.37 -2.65
CA VAL A 97 -0.81 13.42 -1.68
C VAL A 97 -0.28 13.68 -0.27
N GLU A 98 0.90 14.28 -0.11
CA GLU A 98 1.47 14.64 1.21
C GLU A 98 0.57 15.62 1.98
N THR A 99 -0.22 16.46 1.31
CA THR A 99 -1.08 17.45 1.98
C THR A 99 -2.48 16.93 2.26
N TRP A 100 -2.81 15.71 1.82
CA TRP A 100 -4.16 15.18 1.99
C TRP A 100 -4.46 14.80 3.43
N PRO A 101 -5.67 15.10 3.95
CA PRO A 101 -6.06 14.64 5.27
C PRO A 101 -6.02 13.11 5.33
N LEU A 102 -5.48 12.55 6.43
CA LEU A 102 -5.32 11.11 6.70
C LEU A 102 -4.31 10.35 5.82
N ALA A 103 -4.22 10.67 4.52
CA ALA A 103 -3.27 10.02 3.60
C ALA A 103 -1.87 10.65 3.63
N GLY A 104 -1.78 11.95 3.90
CA GLY A 104 -0.58 12.77 3.81
C GLY A 104 0.59 12.32 4.66
N GLU A 105 0.38 12.05 5.96
CA GLU A 105 1.44 11.56 6.85
C GLU A 105 2.07 10.26 6.34
N SER A 106 1.24 9.39 5.74
CA SER A 106 1.66 8.16 5.10
C SER A 106 2.53 8.45 3.88
N ALA A 107 2.08 9.30 2.96
CA ALA A 107 2.80 9.63 1.73
C ALA A 107 4.13 10.35 2.02
N ALA A 108 4.10 11.35 2.90
CA ALA A 108 5.26 12.11 3.38
C ALA A 108 6.36 11.20 3.94
N THR A 109 5.96 10.24 4.78
CA THR A 109 6.90 9.32 5.43
C THR A 109 7.45 8.30 4.44
N TRP A 110 6.66 7.88 3.43
CA TRP A 110 7.16 7.03 2.33
C TRP A 110 8.24 7.75 1.51
N ALA A 111 7.99 9.01 1.14
CA ALA A 111 8.95 9.84 0.42
C ALA A 111 10.27 10.03 1.20
N ARG A 112 10.18 10.14 2.53
CA ARG A 112 11.37 10.21 3.42
C ARG A 112 12.12 8.87 3.54
N SER A 113 11.42 7.74 3.54
CA SER A 113 12.05 6.41 3.61
C SER A 113 12.72 5.97 2.30
N SER A 114 12.23 6.43 1.15
CA SER A 114 12.86 6.15 -0.15
C SER A 114 14.07 7.03 -0.41
N SER A 115 14.13 8.23 0.17
CA SER A 115 15.29 9.14 0.05
C SER A 115 16.50 8.69 0.87
N THR A 116 16.32 7.86 1.90
CA THR A 116 17.43 7.19 2.62
C THR A 116 18.04 6.01 1.86
N ALA A 117 17.40 5.55 0.78
CA ALA A 117 17.92 4.50 -0.12
C ALA A 117 18.68 5.09 -1.33
N LYS A 118 19.26 6.29 -1.20
CA LYS A 118 20.12 6.85 -2.23
C LYS A 118 21.40 5.98 -2.28
N PRO A 119 21.67 5.23 -3.37
CA PRO A 119 22.91 4.49 -3.47
C PRO A 119 24.09 5.46 -3.33
N PRO A 120 25.25 5.02 -2.80
CA PRO A 120 26.44 5.85 -2.79
C PRO A 120 26.66 6.38 -4.20
N ARG A 121 26.89 7.69 -4.33
CA ARG A 121 27.26 8.30 -5.61
C ARG A 121 28.53 7.60 -6.06
N HIS A 122 28.42 6.63 -6.96
CA HIS A 122 29.56 6.20 -7.73
C HIS A 122 30.00 7.42 -8.54
N SER A 123 31.13 7.99 -8.13
CA SER A 123 31.89 8.94 -8.91
C SER A 123 31.97 8.42 -10.34
N ALA A 124 31.49 9.25 -11.26
CA ALA A 124 31.44 9.01 -12.68
C ALA A 124 32.70 8.27 -13.19
N CYS A 125 32.48 7.27 -14.05
CA CYS A 125 33.47 6.91 -15.05
C CYS A 125 34.00 8.19 -15.70
N ARG A 126 35.31 8.42 -15.55
CA ARG A 126 36.10 9.11 -16.57
C ARG A 126 36.46 8.10 -17.65
#